data_AF-A0A1R0GAE6-F1
#
_entry.id   AF-A0A1R0GAE6-F1
#
_cell.length_a   1.000
_cell.length_b   1.000
_cell.length_c   1.000
_cell.angle_alpha   90.00
_cell.angle_beta   90.00
_cell.angle_gamma   90.00
#
_symmetry.space_group_name_H-M   'P 1'
#
loop_
_entity.id
_entity.type
_entity.pdbx_description
1 polymer ?
#
loop_
_entity_poly.entity_id
_entity_poly.type
_entity_poly.pdbx_seq_one_letter_code
_entity_poly.pdbx_strand_id
1 'polypeptide(L)'
;MHNRHVVELLPSGKSFEAAEQLLLDAMLASGLAVPFSCRRGACGSCKVKVVSGEYREKVLTPDTPAASYPLAADEMLLCQSHACSDMRLEIPGWSLDTPALEVSAQVISKRALSADIVELVLLTAQPLDVRAGQYVRFRLDDGDSRCFSVANLPAQDQGRLVFHIRQISGGLFSERILPTLQVGDAVKLEGPVGACTWQHDDERPVVLFATGTGYAGIKPLLLTALARQAEVTLYWGNSSPADFYDAEFLERASQAHPRFHWHRVQSVDARVQQVALTQPHNWADSQIYACGNSKMISQVRETCLAAGAQAHRFVAEAFVPSGALTPTDSLKTLHPVLEKVGPRYSQDGMLAAREQTVRALAAIADQLKVGMTTAQALDMASQTLQAMGASHTWHPTYIRFGDDTIRTPRQGIDPQRKLRATDIAVVDLGPVWDGYEGDYGDTFVFGEHSLHGACVKALHEVFDETRSAWHRGLTGRELYDFAEHSALSKGWRLERNLAGHRIADFPHALFGQDKLAEVEIVPSEMVWVLEIQLCHPTQPIGAFFEDILIGEAKGV
;
A
#
# COMPACT_ATOMS: atom_id res chain seq x y z
N MET A 1 14.85 -34.28 -0.84
CA MET A 1 14.83 -33.69 -2.20
C MET A 1 13.66 -32.73 -2.21
N HIS A 2 13.90 -31.43 -2.35
CA HIS A 2 12.80 -30.46 -2.46
C HIS A 2 12.12 -30.69 -3.81
N ASN A 3 10.82 -30.98 -3.83
CA ASN A 3 10.07 -31.09 -5.08
C ASN A 3 10.10 -29.73 -5.78
N ARG A 4 10.82 -29.67 -6.90
CA ARG A 4 10.83 -28.51 -7.79
C ARG A 4 9.92 -28.83 -8.98
N HIS A 5 9.15 -27.84 -9.38
CA HIS A 5 8.22 -27.90 -10.48
C HIS A 5 8.60 -26.89 -11.55
N VAL A 6 8.49 -27.29 -12.81
CA VAL A 6 8.73 -26.42 -13.96
C VAL A 6 7.42 -25.76 -14.36
N VAL A 7 7.43 -24.43 -14.41
CA VAL A 7 6.27 -23.63 -14.81
C VAL A 7 6.57 -22.96 -16.15
N GLU A 8 5.84 -23.34 -17.19
CA GLU A 8 5.93 -22.77 -18.55
C GLU A 8 4.91 -21.64 -18.74
N LEU A 9 5.33 -20.53 -19.36
CA LEU A 9 4.52 -19.35 -19.62
C LEU A 9 4.18 -19.23 -21.11
N LEU A 10 2.89 -19.33 -21.41
CA LEU A 10 2.35 -19.21 -22.76
C LEU A 10 1.98 -17.76 -23.08
N PRO A 11 2.15 -17.32 -24.35
CA PRO A 11 2.69 -18.08 -25.50
C PRO A 11 4.22 -18.04 -25.63
N SER A 12 4.92 -17.35 -24.73
CA SER A 12 6.37 -17.09 -24.85
C SER A 12 7.25 -18.35 -24.82
N GLY A 13 6.77 -19.44 -24.21
CA GLY A 13 7.53 -20.67 -23.99
C GLY A 13 8.63 -20.54 -22.93
N LYS A 14 8.80 -19.37 -22.29
CA LYS A 14 9.75 -19.20 -21.18
C LYS A 14 9.28 -19.99 -19.97
N SER A 15 10.22 -20.49 -19.18
CA SER A 15 9.93 -21.29 -17.99
C SER A 15 10.72 -20.82 -16.77
N PHE A 16 10.18 -21.09 -15.59
CA PHE A 16 10.88 -20.91 -14.31
C PHE A 16 10.68 -22.12 -13.39
N GLU A 17 11.58 -22.31 -12.44
CA GLU A 17 11.46 -23.34 -11.41
C GLU A 17 10.76 -22.78 -10.16
N ALA A 18 9.73 -23.48 -9.69
CA ALA A 18 9.05 -23.21 -8.44
C ALA A 18 9.27 -24.34 -7.44
N ALA A 19 9.59 -24.01 -6.20
CA ALA A 19 9.61 -24.94 -5.08
C ALA A 19 8.49 -24.57 -4.10
N GLU A 20 8.80 -24.46 -2.80
CA GLU A 20 7.81 -24.15 -1.76
C GLU A 20 7.43 -22.65 -1.70
N GLN A 21 8.11 -21.76 -2.42
CA GLN A 21 7.73 -20.34 -2.49
C GLN A 21 6.45 -20.10 -3.29
N LEU A 22 5.89 -18.89 -3.19
CA LEU A 22 4.77 -18.46 -4.05
C LEU A 22 5.24 -18.36 -5.51
N LEU A 23 4.34 -18.69 -6.43
CA LEU A 23 4.60 -18.67 -7.87
C LEU A 23 5.05 -17.29 -8.36
N LEU A 24 4.49 -16.19 -7.79
CA LEU A 24 4.95 -14.84 -8.11
C LEU A 24 6.42 -14.63 -7.73
N ASP A 25 6.83 -15.07 -6.55
CA ASP A 25 8.19 -14.87 -6.07
C ASP A 25 9.19 -15.73 -6.85
N ALA A 26 8.82 -16.97 -7.18
CA ALA A 26 9.63 -17.84 -8.05
C ALA A 26 9.85 -17.24 -9.44
N MET A 27 8.80 -16.67 -10.03
CA MET A 27 8.86 -16.05 -11.35
C MET A 27 9.75 -14.81 -11.36
N LEU A 28 9.58 -13.92 -10.37
CA LEU A 28 10.40 -12.70 -10.24
C LEU A 28 11.87 -13.03 -9.95
N ALA A 29 12.14 -14.00 -9.08
CA ALA A 29 13.50 -14.45 -8.77
C ALA A 29 14.23 -15.03 -10.00
N SER A 30 13.47 -15.53 -10.98
CA SER A 30 14.00 -16.04 -12.25
C SER A 30 14.20 -14.93 -13.30
N GLY A 31 13.99 -13.66 -12.93
CA GLY A 31 14.14 -12.51 -13.82
C GLY A 31 13.01 -12.33 -14.83
N LEU A 32 11.91 -13.09 -14.69
CA LEU A 32 10.76 -12.97 -15.57
C LEU A 32 9.80 -11.90 -15.02
N ALA A 33 9.59 -10.85 -15.79
CA ALA A 33 8.62 -9.81 -15.46
C ALA A 33 7.19 -10.37 -15.50
N VAL A 34 6.29 -9.89 -14.65
CA VAL A 34 4.85 -10.21 -14.71
C VAL A 34 4.06 -9.02 -14.18
N PRO A 35 2.84 -8.75 -14.68
CA PRO A 35 1.97 -7.77 -14.04
C PRO A 35 1.65 -8.23 -12.61
N PHE A 36 1.98 -7.41 -11.62
CA PHE A 36 1.55 -7.61 -10.23
C PHE A 36 1.51 -6.25 -9.53
N SER A 37 0.79 -6.21 -8.40
CA SER A 37 0.57 -4.95 -7.68
C SER A 37 0.49 -5.23 -6.16
N CYS A 38 -0.66 -5.64 -5.62
CA CYS A 38 -0.86 -5.69 -4.16
C CYS A 38 -0.18 -6.86 -3.41
N ARG A 39 0.19 -7.95 -4.10
CA ARG A 39 0.70 -9.22 -3.54
C ARG A 39 -0.16 -9.91 -2.44
N ARG A 40 -1.37 -9.41 -2.16
CA ARG A 40 -2.29 -9.88 -1.11
C ARG A 40 -3.61 -10.44 -1.65
N GLY A 41 -3.65 -10.76 -2.93
CA GLY A 41 -4.82 -11.35 -3.57
C GLY A 41 -6.03 -10.42 -3.76
N ALA A 42 -5.85 -9.09 -3.66
CA ALA A 42 -6.96 -8.12 -3.72
C ALA A 42 -7.07 -7.37 -5.05
N CYS A 43 -5.98 -7.24 -5.82
CA CYS A 43 -5.97 -6.38 -7.02
C CYS A 43 -6.24 -7.12 -8.33
N GLY A 44 -5.99 -8.44 -8.38
CA GLY A 44 -6.10 -9.24 -9.60
C GLY A 44 -5.02 -9.02 -10.66
N SER A 45 -4.07 -8.09 -10.50
CA SER A 45 -3.06 -7.81 -11.52
C SER A 45 -2.18 -9.03 -11.86
N CYS A 46 -1.89 -9.90 -10.88
CA CYS A 46 -1.11 -11.14 -11.10
C CYS A 46 -1.98 -12.36 -11.42
N LYS A 47 -3.19 -12.13 -11.94
CA LYS A 47 -4.11 -13.17 -12.37
C LYS A 47 -3.56 -13.85 -13.62
N VAL A 48 -3.59 -15.17 -13.60
CA VAL A 48 -3.20 -16.02 -14.72
C VAL A 48 -4.26 -17.09 -14.93
N LYS A 49 -4.35 -17.58 -16.16
CA LYS A 49 -5.13 -18.77 -16.50
C LYS A 49 -4.24 -20.01 -16.34
N VAL A 50 -4.78 -21.03 -15.70
CA VAL A 50 -4.14 -22.34 -15.55
C VAL A 50 -4.52 -23.20 -16.76
N VAL A 51 -3.56 -23.46 -17.65
CA VAL A 51 -3.78 -24.29 -18.84
C VAL A 51 -3.62 -25.77 -18.50
N SER A 52 -2.64 -26.11 -17.67
CA SER A 52 -2.46 -27.45 -17.11
C SER A 52 -1.62 -27.41 -15.83
N GLY A 53 -1.74 -28.45 -15.01
CA GLY A 53 -0.99 -28.62 -13.76
C GLY A 53 -1.81 -28.28 -12.51
N GLU A 54 -1.25 -28.59 -11.35
CA GLU A 54 -1.88 -28.46 -10.04
C GLU A 54 -1.19 -27.40 -9.20
N TYR A 55 -1.99 -26.63 -8.46
CA TYR A 55 -1.52 -25.64 -7.50
C TYR A 55 -2.30 -25.78 -6.19
N ARG A 56 -1.73 -25.21 -5.13
CA ARG A 56 -2.42 -25.01 -3.86
C ARG A 56 -2.37 -23.54 -3.48
N GLU A 57 -3.45 -23.06 -2.87
CA GLU A 57 -3.47 -21.72 -2.32
C GLU A 57 -2.52 -21.60 -1.13
N LYS A 58 -2.02 -20.38 -0.91
CA LYS A 58 -1.26 -20.02 0.28
C LYS A 58 -2.09 -20.36 1.51
N VAL A 59 -1.52 -21.11 2.45
CA VAL A 59 -2.17 -21.38 3.73
C VAL A 59 -2.32 -20.06 4.49
N LEU A 60 -3.57 -19.64 4.69
CA LEU A 60 -3.90 -18.49 5.50
C LEU A 60 -3.81 -18.88 6.98
N THR A 61 -3.15 -18.07 7.80
CA THR A 61 -3.38 -18.13 9.25
C THR A 61 -4.80 -17.63 9.54
N PRO A 62 -5.42 -18.00 10.68
CA PRO A 62 -6.79 -17.58 11.02
C PRO A 62 -7.04 -16.06 10.91
N ASP A 63 -5.99 -15.25 11.07
CA ASP A 63 -6.04 -13.79 11.06
C ASP A 63 -5.64 -13.15 9.72
N THR A 64 -5.16 -13.93 8.73
CA THR A 64 -4.79 -13.40 7.42
C THR A 64 -6.06 -13.25 6.56
N PRO A 65 -6.38 -12.03 6.05
CA PRO A 65 -7.52 -11.86 5.15
C PRO A 65 -7.35 -12.72 3.91
N ALA A 66 -8.40 -13.48 3.57
CA ALA A 66 -8.42 -14.26 2.33
C ALA A 66 -8.28 -13.36 1.11
N ALA A 67 -7.77 -13.93 0.01
CA ALA A 67 -7.75 -13.26 -1.28
C ALA A 67 -9.19 -12.81 -1.62
N SER A 68 -9.37 -11.51 -1.82
CA SER A 68 -10.69 -10.92 -2.03
C SER A 68 -11.01 -10.73 -3.52
N TYR A 69 -10.04 -10.92 -4.41
CA TYR A 69 -10.25 -10.79 -5.83
C TYR A 69 -10.98 -12.05 -6.35
N PRO A 70 -12.16 -11.92 -6.96
CA PRO A 70 -12.89 -13.10 -7.42
C PRO A 70 -12.13 -13.74 -8.60
N LEU A 71 -12.15 -15.08 -8.70
CA LEU A 71 -11.48 -15.87 -9.75
C LEU A 71 -12.47 -16.79 -10.45
N ALA A 72 -12.23 -17.13 -11.71
CA ALA A 72 -12.90 -18.25 -12.36
C ALA A 72 -12.22 -19.59 -12.02
N ALA A 73 -12.88 -20.70 -12.37
CA ALA A 73 -12.41 -22.05 -12.04
C ALA A 73 -11.04 -22.42 -12.63
N ASP A 74 -10.67 -21.79 -13.75
CA ASP A 74 -9.39 -21.97 -14.44
C ASP A 74 -8.41 -20.79 -14.21
N GLU A 75 -8.69 -19.93 -13.23
CA GLU A 75 -7.85 -18.77 -12.91
C GLU A 75 -7.20 -18.92 -11.52
N MET A 76 -6.00 -18.39 -11.37
CA MET A 76 -5.34 -18.26 -10.07
C MET A 76 -4.56 -16.95 -9.95
N LEU A 77 -4.18 -16.59 -8.73
CA LEU A 77 -3.29 -15.45 -8.45
C LEU A 77 -1.89 -15.98 -8.12
N LEU A 78 -0.89 -15.57 -8.91
CA LEU A 78 0.51 -15.96 -8.66
C LEU A 78 0.98 -15.62 -7.24
N CYS A 79 0.51 -14.49 -6.68
CA CYS A 79 0.88 -14.06 -5.32
C CYS A 79 0.21 -14.86 -4.20
N GLN A 80 -0.71 -15.77 -4.52
CA GLN A 80 -1.47 -16.57 -3.54
C GLN A 80 -1.36 -18.06 -3.80
N SER A 81 -0.48 -18.52 -4.69
CA SER A 81 -0.47 -19.91 -5.16
C SER A 81 0.95 -20.50 -5.15
N HIS A 82 1.04 -21.79 -4.78
CA HIS A 82 2.24 -22.62 -4.86
C HIS A 82 2.05 -23.72 -5.92
N ALA A 83 3.10 -24.05 -6.66
CA ALA A 83 3.08 -25.19 -7.58
C ALA A 83 3.03 -26.52 -6.82
N CYS A 84 2.21 -27.46 -7.30
CA CYS A 84 2.17 -28.85 -6.82
C CYS A 84 2.53 -29.87 -7.91
N SER A 85 2.57 -29.44 -9.17
CA SER A 85 3.09 -30.20 -10.31
C SER A 85 3.78 -29.23 -11.28
N ASP A 86 4.37 -29.76 -12.35
CA ASP A 86 4.71 -28.93 -13.51
C ASP A 86 3.43 -28.27 -14.04
N MET A 87 3.52 -27.00 -14.43
CA MET A 87 2.36 -26.18 -14.80
C MET A 87 2.57 -25.46 -16.13
N ARG A 88 1.47 -25.18 -16.83
CA ARG A 88 1.44 -24.29 -17.99
C ARG A 88 0.46 -23.17 -17.70
N LEU A 89 0.94 -21.94 -17.72
CA LEU A 89 0.17 -20.75 -17.35
C LEU A 89 0.09 -19.79 -18.53
N GLU A 90 -1.03 -19.09 -18.66
CA GLU A 90 -1.26 -18.08 -19.69
C GLU A 90 -1.68 -16.75 -19.05
N ILE A 91 -1.16 -15.64 -19.57
CA ILE A 91 -1.61 -14.29 -19.22
C ILE A 91 -2.24 -13.66 -20.46
N PRO A 92 -3.58 -13.65 -20.59
CA PRO A 92 -4.24 -13.15 -21.78
C PRO A 92 -3.82 -11.71 -22.12
N GLY A 93 -3.37 -11.51 -23.36
CA GLY A 93 -3.01 -10.19 -23.89
C GLY A 93 -1.66 -9.63 -23.42
N TRP A 94 -0.83 -10.43 -22.74
CA TRP A 94 0.50 -10.03 -22.28
C TRP A 94 1.59 -11.02 -22.73
N SER A 95 2.80 -10.51 -22.99
CA SER A 95 3.95 -11.31 -23.43
C SER A 95 5.24 -10.84 -22.76
N LEU A 96 6.12 -11.80 -22.47
CA LEU A 96 7.48 -11.59 -21.96
C LEU A 96 8.46 -11.06 -23.03
N ASP A 97 8.07 -11.05 -24.30
CA ASP A 97 8.95 -10.72 -25.42
C ASP A 97 8.86 -9.25 -25.84
N THR A 98 8.08 -8.44 -25.11
CA THR A 98 8.10 -6.99 -25.25
C THR A 98 9.15 -6.42 -24.29
N PRO A 99 10.38 -6.12 -24.74
CA PRO A 99 11.37 -5.49 -23.87
C PRO A 99 10.85 -4.13 -23.41
N ALA A 100 10.89 -3.87 -22.11
CA ALA A 100 10.70 -2.52 -21.60
C ALA A 100 11.87 -1.67 -22.09
N LEU A 101 11.58 -0.64 -22.88
CA LEU A 101 12.60 0.29 -23.38
C LEU A 101 12.74 1.42 -22.37
N GLU A 102 13.98 1.67 -21.94
CA GLU A 102 14.31 2.92 -21.25
C GLU A 102 14.47 4.03 -22.31
N VAL A 103 13.62 5.05 -22.25
CA VAL A 103 13.63 6.19 -23.18
C VAL A 103 13.62 7.51 -22.42
N SER A 104 14.30 8.50 -22.97
CA SER A 104 14.18 9.89 -22.50
C SER A 104 12.97 10.54 -23.18
N ALA A 105 12.24 11.36 -22.43
CA ALA A 105 11.11 12.13 -22.95
C ALA A 105 11.18 13.58 -22.47
N GLN A 106 10.73 14.51 -23.30
CA GLN A 106 10.65 15.92 -22.94
C GLN A 106 9.22 16.31 -22.57
N VAL A 107 9.08 17.13 -21.53
CA VAL A 107 7.81 17.76 -21.16
C VAL A 107 7.45 18.80 -22.21
N ILE A 108 6.36 18.59 -22.94
CA ILE A 108 5.88 19.52 -23.98
C ILE A 108 4.66 20.32 -23.53
N SER A 109 3.91 19.83 -22.56
CA SER A 109 2.78 20.55 -21.96
C SER A 109 2.53 20.07 -20.54
N LYS A 110 2.10 20.99 -19.68
CA LYS A 110 1.65 20.72 -18.32
C LYS A 110 0.52 21.68 -18.00
N ARG A 111 -0.67 21.16 -17.68
CA ARG A 111 -1.84 21.98 -17.33
C ARG A 111 -2.67 21.34 -16.24
N ALA A 112 -3.32 22.15 -15.40
CA ALA A 112 -4.29 21.66 -14.43
C ALA A 112 -5.58 21.24 -15.15
N LEU A 113 -6.09 20.05 -14.81
CA LEU A 113 -7.40 19.52 -15.20
C LEU A 113 -8.43 19.74 -14.07
N SER A 114 -7.98 19.66 -12.82
CA SER A 114 -8.74 20.02 -11.61
C SER A 114 -7.79 20.66 -10.60
N ALA A 115 -8.25 20.90 -9.36
CA ALA A 115 -7.41 21.44 -8.28
C ALA A 115 -6.20 20.54 -7.95
N ASP A 116 -6.34 19.23 -8.12
CA ASP A 116 -5.35 18.23 -7.74
C ASP A 116 -5.03 17.24 -8.88
N ILE A 117 -5.45 17.50 -10.12
CA ILE A 117 -5.14 16.65 -11.28
C ILE A 117 -4.45 17.49 -12.35
N VAL A 118 -3.32 16.98 -12.82
CA VAL A 118 -2.50 17.60 -13.86
C VAL A 118 -2.50 16.72 -15.10
N GLU A 119 -2.72 17.33 -16.26
CA GLU A 119 -2.33 16.75 -17.54
C GLU A 119 -0.86 17.04 -17.77
N LEU A 120 -0.07 15.98 -17.94
CA LEU A 120 1.32 16.07 -18.35
C LEU A 120 1.43 15.44 -19.74
N VAL A 121 2.02 16.16 -20.69
CA VAL A 121 2.24 15.67 -22.05
C VAL A 121 3.73 15.59 -22.31
N LEU A 122 4.19 14.41 -22.72
CA LEU A 122 5.57 14.12 -23.01
C LEU A 122 5.76 13.75 -24.48
N LEU A 123 6.94 14.06 -25.03
CA LEU A 123 7.39 13.56 -26.33
C LEU A 123 8.65 12.73 -26.13
N THR A 124 8.61 11.47 -26.52
CA THR A 124 9.77 10.57 -26.39
C THR A 124 10.79 10.83 -27.48
N ALA A 125 12.08 10.72 -27.13
CA ALA A 125 13.17 10.83 -28.10
C ALA A 125 13.14 9.69 -29.13
N GLN A 126 12.65 8.51 -28.72
CA GLN A 126 12.37 7.37 -29.59
C GLN A 126 10.89 6.99 -29.49
N PRO A 127 10.20 6.66 -30.60
CA PRO A 127 8.81 6.21 -30.54
C PRO A 127 8.64 4.98 -29.65
N LEU A 128 7.64 5.02 -28.77
CA LEU A 128 7.17 3.86 -28.02
C LEU A 128 5.90 3.31 -28.67
N ASP A 129 5.87 2.00 -28.93
CA ASP A 129 4.69 1.31 -29.45
C ASP A 129 3.71 0.97 -28.32
N VAL A 130 3.01 1.99 -27.81
CA VAL A 130 2.08 1.86 -26.69
C VAL A 130 0.74 1.33 -27.15
N ARG A 131 0.33 0.16 -26.66
CA ARG A 131 -1.02 -0.37 -26.87
C ARG A 131 -2.04 0.33 -25.99
N ALA A 132 -3.26 0.46 -26.50
CA ALA A 132 -4.38 1.05 -25.76
C ALA A 132 -4.57 0.37 -24.39
N GLY A 133 -4.45 1.15 -23.31
CA GLY A 133 -4.57 0.70 -21.91
C GLY A 133 -3.24 0.47 -21.18
N GLN A 134 -2.11 0.51 -21.90
CA GLN A 134 -0.79 0.41 -21.27
C GLN A 134 -0.38 1.67 -20.52
N TYR A 135 0.61 1.50 -19.65
CA TYR A 135 1.23 2.56 -18.87
C TYR A 135 2.75 2.57 -19.09
N VAL A 136 3.41 3.60 -18.59
CA VAL A 136 4.87 3.66 -18.51
C VAL A 136 5.30 3.91 -17.06
N ARG A 137 6.53 3.52 -16.73
CA ARG A 137 7.18 3.81 -15.47
C ARG A 137 8.02 5.07 -15.62
N PHE A 138 7.73 6.10 -14.84
CA PHE A 138 8.58 7.28 -14.71
C PHE A 138 9.71 6.93 -13.77
N ARG A 139 10.94 6.93 -14.27
CA ARG A 139 12.14 6.66 -13.48
C ARG A 139 12.56 7.92 -12.76
N LEU A 140 12.78 7.78 -11.46
CA LEU A 140 13.22 8.82 -10.57
C LEU A 140 14.73 8.76 -10.37
N ASP A 141 15.33 9.87 -9.95
CA ASP A 141 16.78 9.96 -9.75
C ASP A 141 17.28 9.06 -8.61
N ASP A 142 16.41 8.73 -7.65
CA ASP A 142 16.68 7.79 -6.56
C ASP A 142 16.58 6.31 -6.99
N GLY A 143 16.30 6.04 -8.27
CA GLY A 143 16.15 4.69 -8.81
C GLY A 143 14.75 4.10 -8.66
N ASP A 144 13.82 4.78 -7.99
CA ASP A 144 12.42 4.36 -7.88
C ASP A 144 11.67 4.64 -9.20
N SER A 145 10.44 4.11 -9.31
CA SER A 145 9.57 4.39 -10.44
C SER A 145 8.10 4.57 -10.06
N ARG A 146 7.39 5.40 -10.82
CA ARG A 146 5.94 5.57 -10.70
C ARG A 146 5.24 5.20 -11.98
N CYS A 147 4.18 4.39 -11.86
CA CYS A 147 3.40 3.92 -12.99
C CYS A 147 2.30 4.94 -13.33
N PHE A 148 2.29 5.44 -14.57
CA PHE A 148 1.22 6.31 -15.05
C PHE A 148 0.68 5.80 -16.39
N SER A 149 -0.63 5.57 -16.44
CA SER A 149 -1.33 5.16 -17.66
C SER A 149 -1.24 6.23 -18.74
N VAL A 150 -0.94 5.80 -19.97
CA VAL A 150 -0.99 6.66 -21.14
C VAL A 150 -2.46 6.87 -21.48
N ALA A 151 -2.92 8.12 -21.50
CA ALA A 151 -4.33 8.52 -21.62
C ALA A 151 -4.80 8.76 -23.05
N ASN A 152 -3.89 8.68 -24.03
CA ASN A 152 -4.16 8.86 -25.45
C ASN A 152 -3.72 7.62 -26.26
N LEU A 153 -3.88 7.68 -27.59
CA LEU A 153 -3.31 6.72 -28.54
C LEU A 153 -2.10 7.38 -29.22
N PRO A 154 -0.85 7.12 -28.78
CA PRO A 154 0.31 7.87 -29.29
C PRO A 154 0.49 7.79 -30.80
N ALA A 155 0.17 6.64 -31.40
CA ALA A 155 0.19 6.45 -32.86
C ALA A 155 -0.76 7.39 -33.62
N GLN A 156 -1.80 7.91 -32.97
CA GLN A 156 -2.76 8.86 -33.53
C GLN A 156 -2.53 10.31 -33.07
N ASP A 157 -1.54 10.53 -32.20
CA ASP A 157 -1.24 11.82 -31.58
C ASP A 157 0.25 12.18 -31.73
N GLN A 158 0.80 11.94 -32.92
CA GLN A 158 2.17 12.34 -33.28
C GLN A 158 3.25 11.81 -32.32
N GLY A 159 3.03 10.65 -31.69
CA GLY A 159 3.94 10.06 -30.71
C GLY A 159 3.92 10.72 -29.33
N ARG A 160 3.00 11.66 -29.07
CA ARG A 160 2.84 12.28 -27.75
C ARG A 160 2.28 11.27 -26.76
N LEU A 161 2.77 11.32 -25.53
CA LEU A 161 2.23 10.57 -24.40
C LEU A 161 1.51 11.53 -23.47
N VAL A 162 0.20 11.32 -23.29
CA VAL A 162 -0.63 12.14 -22.39
C VAL A 162 -0.85 11.38 -21.08
N PHE A 163 -0.73 12.05 -19.94
CA PHE A 163 -0.94 11.48 -18.61
C PHE A 163 -1.92 12.33 -17.82
N HIS A 164 -2.80 11.71 -17.04
CA HIS A 164 -3.60 12.41 -16.03
C HIS A 164 -3.13 11.99 -14.64
N ILE A 165 -2.43 12.88 -13.95
CA ILE A 165 -1.74 12.57 -12.70
C ILE A 165 -2.43 13.31 -11.56
N ARG A 166 -2.95 12.56 -10.58
CA ARG A 166 -3.48 13.14 -9.34
C ARG A 166 -2.34 13.45 -8.38
N GLN A 167 -2.38 14.61 -7.78
CA GLN A 167 -1.56 15.01 -6.64
C GLN A 167 -2.04 14.27 -5.39
N ILE A 168 -1.22 13.33 -4.93
CA ILE A 168 -1.42 12.63 -3.67
C ILE A 168 -0.58 13.33 -2.60
N SER A 169 -1.21 13.73 -1.50
CA SER A 169 -0.53 14.29 -0.32
C SER A 169 0.50 13.30 0.21
N GLY A 170 1.72 13.77 0.51
CA GLY A 170 2.87 12.95 0.86
C GLY A 170 3.52 12.21 -0.31
N GLY A 171 3.03 12.37 -1.55
CA GLY A 171 3.49 11.59 -2.69
C GLY A 171 4.80 12.11 -3.30
N LEU A 172 5.86 11.28 -3.27
CA LEU A 172 7.19 11.61 -3.82
C LEU A 172 7.13 12.25 -5.22
N PHE A 173 6.48 11.60 -6.18
CA PHE A 173 6.37 12.16 -7.53
C PHE A 173 5.33 13.28 -7.60
N SER A 174 4.10 13.01 -7.18
CA SER A 174 2.96 13.87 -7.51
C SER A 174 2.93 15.20 -6.73
N GLU A 175 3.52 15.24 -5.54
CA GLU A 175 3.61 16.45 -4.70
C GLU A 175 4.98 17.14 -4.79
N ARG A 176 6.10 16.40 -4.94
CA ARG A 176 7.44 17.02 -4.95
C ARG A 176 7.98 17.28 -6.34
N ILE A 177 7.87 16.31 -7.25
CA ILE A 177 8.51 16.36 -8.58
C ILE A 177 7.56 16.97 -9.61
N LEU A 178 6.31 16.52 -9.64
CA LEU A 178 5.35 16.98 -10.62
C LEU A 178 5.15 18.49 -10.59
N PRO A 179 5.09 19.20 -9.44
CA PRO A 179 4.99 20.66 -9.43
C PRO A 179 6.22 21.38 -9.97
N THR A 180 7.41 20.81 -9.81
CA THR A 180 8.68 21.42 -10.26
C THR A 180 8.94 21.24 -11.75
N LEU A 181 8.38 20.19 -12.38
CA LEU A 181 8.52 19.97 -13.83
C LEU A 181 7.99 21.15 -14.66
N GLN A 182 8.81 21.63 -15.58
CA GLN A 182 8.52 22.69 -16.55
C GLN A 182 8.57 22.16 -17.98
N VAL A 183 7.97 22.91 -18.90
CA VAL A 183 8.08 22.63 -20.34
C VAL A 183 9.55 22.73 -20.76
N GLY A 184 10.03 21.70 -21.45
CA GLY A 184 11.43 21.53 -21.85
C GLY A 184 12.22 20.57 -20.96
N ASP A 185 11.75 20.27 -19.75
CA ASP A 185 12.43 19.33 -18.85
C ASP A 185 12.45 17.92 -19.44
N ALA A 186 13.53 17.19 -19.16
CA ALA A 186 13.67 15.79 -19.54
C ALA A 186 13.26 14.87 -18.38
N VAL A 187 12.53 13.81 -18.71
CA VAL A 187 12.18 12.73 -17.80
C VAL A 187 12.59 11.39 -18.40
N LYS A 188 12.95 10.43 -17.54
CA LYS A 188 13.26 9.06 -17.97
C LYS A 188 12.02 8.19 -17.82
N LEU A 189 11.70 7.44 -18.87
CA LEU A 189 10.57 6.52 -18.90
C LEU A 189 11.07 5.11 -19.17
N GLU A 190 10.36 4.12 -18.63
CA GLU A 190 10.53 2.71 -18.92
C GLU A 190 9.18 2.11 -19.32
N GLY A 191 9.12 1.48 -20.50
CA GLY A 191 7.91 0.84 -20.99
C GLY A 191 7.85 0.68 -22.51
N PRO A 192 6.66 0.42 -23.08
CA PRO A 192 5.37 0.32 -22.40
C PRO A 192 5.21 -0.96 -21.57
N VAL A 193 4.34 -0.91 -20.56
CA VAL A 193 4.03 -2.03 -19.65
C VAL A 193 2.53 -2.12 -19.38
N GLY A 194 2.08 -3.25 -18.83
CA GLY A 194 0.68 -3.50 -18.45
C GLY A 194 -0.04 -4.48 -19.37
N ALA A 195 -0.98 -5.22 -18.78
CA ALA A 195 -1.76 -6.25 -19.46
C ALA A 195 -3.22 -5.85 -19.74
N CYS A 196 -3.73 -4.81 -19.06
CA CYS A 196 -5.07 -4.28 -19.27
C CYS A 196 -5.15 -3.51 -20.59
N THR A 197 -5.25 -4.25 -21.69
CA THR A 197 -5.13 -3.74 -23.04
C THR A 197 -6.31 -4.17 -23.89
N TRP A 198 -6.49 -3.51 -25.04
CA TRP A 198 -7.48 -3.98 -26.02
C TRP A 198 -7.13 -5.41 -26.50
N GLN A 199 -8.12 -6.32 -26.49
CA GLN A 199 -7.90 -7.79 -26.59
C GLN A 199 -8.74 -8.52 -27.67
N HIS A 200 -9.60 -7.83 -28.41
CA HIS A 200 -10.49 -8.49 -29.38
C HIS A 200 -10.60 -7.67 -30.68
N ASP A 201 -10.88 -8.34 -31.80
CA ASP A 201 -11.06 -7.68 -33.09
C ASP A 201 -12.47 -7.86 -33.67
N ASP A 202 -13.38 -8.50 -32.93
CA ASP A 202 -14.79 -8.59 -33.30
C ASP A 202 -15.62 -7.40 -32.80
N GLU A 203 -16.91 -7.36 -33.16
CA GLU A 203 -17.81 -6.23 -32.90
C GLU A 203 -18.53 -6.32 -31.54
N ARG A 204 -18.03 -7.15 -30.61
CA ARG A 204 -18.72 -7.37 -29.33
C ARG A 204 -18.83 -6.06 -28.53
N PRO A 205 -19.92 -5.85 -27.75
CA PRO A 205 -20.07 -4.65 -26.93
C PRO A 205 -18.98 -4.52 -25.88
N VAL A 206 -18.62 -3.28 -25.54
CA VAL A 206 -17.57 -2.96 -24.57
C VAL A 206 -18.15 -2.20 -23.38
N VAL A 207 -17.88 -2.67 -22.16
CA VAL A 207 -18.26 -1.98 -20.93
C VAL A 207 -17.00 -1.53 -20.20
N LEU A 208 -16.89 -0.23 -19.95
CA LEU A 208 -15.73 0.41 -19.36
C LEU A 208 -16.06 0.93 -17.95
N PHE A 209 -15.20 0.65 -16.99
CA PHE A 209 -15.33 1.11 -15.61
C PHE A 209 -14.08 1.88 -15.19
N ALA A 210 -14.27 3.08 -14.64
CA ALA A 210 -13.18 3.89 -14.12
C ALA A 210 -13.54 4.50 -12.77
N THR A 211 -12.54 4.70 -11.90
CA THR A 211 -12.66 5.62 -10.75
C THR A 211 -11.45 6.53 -10.66
N GLY A 212 -11.65 7.81 -10.33
CA GLY A 212 -10.56 8.78 -10.23
C GLY A 212 -9.80 8.88 -11.55
N THR A 213 -8.47 8.98 -11.45
CA THR A 213 -7.56 8.98 -12.60
C THR A 213 -7.42 7.60 -13.27
N GLY A 214 -8.08 6.54 -12.78
CA GLY A 214 -8.23 5.28 -13.53
C GLY A 214 -8.86 5.50 -14.92
N TYR A 215 -9.56 6.62 -15.11
CA TYR A 215 -10.00 7.09 -16.42
C TYR A 215 -8.85 7.25 -17.43
N ALA A 216 -7.64 7.63 -17.00
CA ALA A 216 -6.47 7.66 -17.88
C ALA A 216 -6.14 6.29 -18.49
N GLY A 217 -6.29 5.19 -17.74
CA GLY A 217 -6.10 3.84 -18.27
C GLY A 217 -7.24 3.38 -19.19
N ILE A 218 -8.45 3.90 -18.98
CA ILE A 218 -9.63 3.54 -19.78
C ILE A 218 -9.76 4.38 -21.05
N LYS A 219 -9.32 5.64 -21.05
CA LYS A 219 -9.51 6.57 -22.18
C LYS A 219 -8.94 6.03 -23.51
N PRO A 220 -7.75 5.39 -23.59
CA PRO A 220 -7.28 4.78 -24.83
C PRO A 220 -8.17 3.63 -25.33
N LEU A 221 -8.75 2.84 -24.42
CA LEU A 221 -9.68 1.76 -24.77
C LEU A 221 -10.98 2.34 -25.31
N LEU A 222 -11.48 3.44 -24.71
CA LEU A 222 -12.61 4.19 -25.24
C LEU A 222 -12.30 4.75 -26.64
N LEU A 223 -11.18 5.45 -26.83
CA LEU A 223 -10.77 5.99 -28.13
C LEU A 223 -10.69 4.89 -29.20
N THR A 224 -10.18 3.72 -28.80
CA THR A 224 -10.11 2.54 -29.66
C THR A 224 -11.50 2.03 -30.06
N ALA A 225 -12.44 1.94 -29.10
CA ALA A 225 -13.83 1.56 -29.37
C ALA A 225 -14.53 2.56 -30.29
N LEU A 226 -14.33 3.87 -30.06
CA LEU A 226 -14.91 4.94 -30.89
C LEU A 226 -14.38 4.90 -32.33
N ALA A 227 -13.07 4.70 -32.51
CA ALA A 227 -12.45 4.58 -33.83
C ALA A 227 -12.96 3.34 -34.61
N ARG A 228 -13.25 2.25 -33.89
CA ARG A 228 -13.85 1.03 -34.44
C ARG A 228 -15.38 1.09 -34.57
N GLN A 229 -16.02 2.19 -34.14
CA GLN A 229 -17.48 2.33 -34.07
C GLN A 229 -18.17 1.20 -33.28
N ALA A 230 -17.47 0.63 -32.29
CA ALA A 230 -18.01 -0.40 -31.42
C ALA A 230 -19.11 0.15 -30.50
N GLU A 231 -19.99 -0.72 -30.03
CA GLU A 231 -20.91 -0.38 -28.95
C GLU A 231 -20.13 -0.30 -27.65
N VAL A 232 -20.19 0.85 -26.98
CA VAL A 232 -19.38 1.09 -25.79
C VAL A 232 -20.15 1.90 -24.75
N THR A 233 -20.08 1.46 -23.49
CA THR A 233 -20.63 2.22 -22.36
C THR A 233 -19.56 2.45 -21.30
N LEU A 234 -19.37 3.70 -20.88
CA LEU A 234 -18.45 4.09 -19.82
C LEU A 234 -19.17 4.43 -18.51
N TYR A 235 -18.75 3.83 -17.41
CA TYR A 235 -19.12 4.22 -16.05
C TYR A 235 -17.91 4.84 -15.35
N TRP A 236 -17.97 6.15 -15.10
CA TRP A 236 -16.90 6.86 -14.40
C TRP A 236 -17.37 7.31 -13.02
N GLY A 237 -16.71 6.79 -11.97
CA GLY A 237 -17.05 7.03 -10.58
C GLY A 237 -16.09 7.98 -9.87
N ASN A 238 -16.58 9.06 -9.27
CA ASN A 238 -15.75 9.97 -8.46
C ASN A 238 -16.50 10.48 -7.21
N SER A 239 -15.76 10.96 -6.22
CA SER A 239 -16.32 11.62 -5.03
C SER A 239 -16.60 13.10 -5.26
N SER A 240 -15.73 13.82 -5.96
CA SER A 240 -15.90 15.24 -6.24
C SER A 240 -16.47 15.49 -7.64
N PRO A 241 -17.41 16.44 -7.83
CA PRO A 241 -17.83 16.88 -9.16
C PRO A 241 -16.66 17.36 -10.04
N ALA A 242 -15.63 17.96 -9.44
CA ALA A 242 -14.46 18.47 -10.15
C ALA A 242 -13.58 17.37 -10.74
N ASP A 243 -13.73 16.12 -10.29
CA ASP A 243 -12.97 14.98 -10.80
C ASP A 243 -13.50 14.47 -12.15
N PHE A 244 -14.64 14.96 -12.63
CA PHE A 244 -15.15 14.68 -13.98
C PHE A 244 -14.53 15.62 -15.03
N TYR A 245 -13.21 15.77 -14.98
CA TYR A 245 -12.46 16.80 -15.69
C TYR A 245 -12.49 16.66 -17.23
N ASP A 246 -12.85 15.50 -17.76
CA ASP A 246 -12.94 15.24 -19.22
C ASP A 246 -14.39 15.10 -19.71
N ALA A 247 -15.38 15.54 -18.91
CA ALA A 247 -16.79 15.40 -19.24
C ALA A 247 -17.17 16.07 -20.56
N GLU A 248 -16.58 17.23 -20.89
CA GLU A 248 -16.88 17.93 -22.16
C GLU A 248 -16.46 17.10 -23.38
N PHE A 249 -15.34 16.37 -23.30
CA PHE A 249 -14.95 15.42 -24.33
C PHE A 249 -15.95 14.27 -24.44
N LEU A 250 -16.34 13.68 -23.31
CA LEU A 250 -17.28 12.56 -23.27
C LEU A 250 -18.66 12.94 -23.83
N GLU A 251 -19.16 14.14 -23.52
CA GLU A 251 -20.44 14.61 -24.06
C GLU A 251 -20.38 14.82 -25.58
N ARG A 252 -19.32 15.44 -26.09
CA ARG A 252 -19.13 15.60 -27.54
C ARG A 252 -18.98 14.25 -28.25
N ALA A 253 -18.25 13.32 -27.66
CA ALA A 253 -18.09 11.98 -28.19
C ALA A 253 -19.43 11.22 -28.21
N SER A 254 -20.25 11.33 -27.15
CA SER A 254 -21.57 10.68 -27.11
C SER A 254 -22.54 11.25 -28.15
N GLN A 255 -22.47 12.56 -28.44
CA GLN A 255 -23.23 13.18 -29.53
C GLN A 255 -22.75 12.73 -30.91
N ALA A 256 -21.43 12.58 -31.10
CA ALA A 256 -20.84 12.19 -32.38
C ALA A 256 -20.98 10.68 -32.68
N HIS A 257 -21.09 9.84 -31.65
CA HIS A 257 -21.13 8.39 -31.76
C HIS A 257 -22.40 7.83 -31.09
N PRO A 258 -23.47 7.54 -31.85
CA PRO A 258 -24.75 7.07 -31.28
C PRO A 258 -24.68 5.76 -30.49
N ARG A 259 -23.64 4.95 -30.72
CA ARG A 259 -23.37 3.68 -30.00
C ARG A 259 -22.49 3.86 -28.75
N PHE A 260 -22.17 5.10 -28.39
CA PHE A 260 -21.40 5.42 -27.19
C PHE A 260 -22.28 6.11 -26.15
N HIS A 261 -22.35 5.49 -24.97
CA HIS A 261 -23.01 6.04 -23.80
C HIS A 261 -22.01 6.19 -22.66
N TRP A 262 -22.22 7.20 -21.82
CA TRP A 262 -21.43 7.32 -20.60
C TRP A 262 -22.29 7.78 -19.44
N HIS A 263 -21.91 7.34 -18.25
CA HIS A 263 -22.61 7.64 -17.01
C HIS A 263 -21.63 8.24 -16.01
N ARG A 264 -21.94 9.47 -15.58
CA ARG A 264 -21.34 10.11 -14.42
C ARG A 264 -21.89 9.46 -13.15
N VAL A 265 -21.03 8.95 -12.28
CA VAL A 265 -21.44 8.30 -11.02
C VAL A 265 -20.78 8.98 -9.83
N GLN A 266 -21.53 9.76 -9.08
CA GLN A 266 -21.00 10.36 -7.84
C GLN A 266 -21.11 9.35 -6.69
N SER A 267 -20.03 9.21 -5.91
CA SER A 267 -19.96 8.21 -4.83
C SER A 267 -20.93 8.49 -3.67
N VAL A 268 -21.51 9.68 -3.59
CA VAL A 268 -22.58 9.99 -2.64
C VAL A 268 -23.92 9.37 -3.05
N ASP A 269 -24.15 9.18 -4.36
CA ASP A 269 -25.44 8.70 -4.89
C ASP A 269 -25.42 7.19 -5.15
N ALA A 270 -24.34 6.69 -5.76
CA ALA A 270 -24.25 5.29 -6.16
C ALA A 270 -22.79 4.83 -6.34
N ARG A 271 -22.62 3.55 -6.67
CA ARG A 271 -21.36 2.98 -7.16
C ARG A 271 -21.50 2.60 -8.63
N VAL A 272 -20.39 2.57 -9.37
CA VAL A 272 -20.38 2.35 -10.83
C VAL A 272 -21.06 1.03 -11.22
N GLN A 273 -20.83 -0.04 -10.46
CA GLN A 273 -21.46 -1.34 -10.69
C GLN A 273 -22.98 -1.32 -10.48
N GLN A 274 -23.47 -0.50 -9.54
CA GLN A 274 -24.91 -0.39 -9.29
C GLN A 274 -25.62 0.30 -10.45
N VAL A 275 -25.03 1.39 -10.96
CA VAL A 275 -25.57 2.09 -12.13
C VAL A 275 -25.51 1.18 -13.36
N ALA A 276 -24.41 0.45 -13.56
CA ALA A 276 -24.26 -0.43 -14.71
C ALA A 276 -25.32 -1.55 -14.77
N LEU A 277 -25.69 -2.13 -13.62
CA LEU A 277 -26.76 -3.13 -13.56
C LEU A 277 -28.16 -2.61 -13.93
N THR A 278 -28.38 -1.29 -13.88
CA THR A 278 -29.66 -0.70 -14.30
C THR A 278 -29.76 -0.50 -15.81
N GLN A 279 -28.66 -0.67 -16.54
CA GLN A 279 -28.59 -0.45 -17.98
C GLN A 279 -28.67 -1.78 -18.74
N PRO A 280 -29.19 -1.78 -19.97
CA PRO A 280 -29.40 -3.00 -20.75
C PRO A 280 -28.09 -3.50 -21.38
N HIS A 281 -27.32 -4.28 -20.61
CA HIS A 281 -26.10 -4.93 -21.11
C HIS A 281 -26.32 -6.41 -21.40
N ASN A 282 -25.80 -6.87 -22.54
CA ASN A 282 -25.58 -8.30 -22.77
C ASN A 282 -24.23 -8.71 -22.17
N TRP A 283 -24.23 -8.97 -20.86
CA TRP A 283 -23.02 -9.30 -20.09
C TRP A 283 -22.29 -10.52 -20.63
N ALA A 284 -23.01 -11.54 -21.10
CA ALA A 284 -22.43 -12.77 -21.63
C ALA A 284 -21.57 -12.54 -22.88
N ASP A 285 -21.93 -11.53 -23.68
CA ASP A 285 -21.22 -11.20 -24.92
C ASP A 285 -20.24 -10.04 -24.77
N SER A 286 -20.34 -9.24 -23.71
CA SER A 286 -19.54 -8.03 -23.54
C SER A 286 -18.08 -8.30 -23.19
N GLN A 287 -17.19 -7.44 -23.69
CA GLN A 287 -15.84 -7.26 -23.16
C GLN A 287 -15.86 -6.18 -22.08
N ILE A 288 -15.25 -6.47 -20.92
CA ILE A 288 -15.27 -5.58 -19.77
C ILE A 288 -13.85 -5.14 -19.42
N TYR A 289 -13.66 -3.83 -19.30
CA TYR A 289 -12.41 -3.22 -18.83
C TYR A 289 -12.65 -2.37 -17.60
N ALA A 290 -11.82 -2.53 -16.56
CA ALA A 290 -11.92 -1.72 -15.34
C ALA A 290 -10.55 -1.16 -14.90
N CYS A 291 -10.48 0.12 -14.53
CA CYS A 291 -9.25 0.73 -14.03
C CYS A 291 -9.48 1.69 -12.87
N GLY A 292 -8.60 1.66 -11.87
CA GLY A 292 -8.63 2.58 -10.73
C GLY A 292 -8.59 1.86 -9.38
N ASN A 293 -9.50 2.19 -8.47
CA ASN A 293 -9.49 1.68 -7.11
C ASN A 293 -9.72 0.15 -7.06
N SER A 294 -8.88 -0.57 -6.33
CA SER A 294 -8.93 -2.06 -6.24
C SER A 294 -10.24 -2.60 -5.66
N LYS A 295 -10.86 -1.88 -4.71
CA LYS A 295 -12.18 -2.24 -4.15
C LYS A 295 -13.26 -2.10 -5.21
N MET A 296 -13.23 -1.03 -6.01
CA MET A 296 -14.16 -0.89 -7.15
C MET A 296 -13.99 -2.05 -8.13
N ILE A 297 -12.75 -2.37 -8.52
CA ILE A 297 -12.48 -3.43 -9.50
C ILE A 297 -13.03 -4.78 -9.00
N SER A 298 -12.78 -5.13 -7.74
CA SER A 298 -13.26 -6.39 -7.15
C SER A 298 -14.79 -6.46 -7.17
N GLN A 299 -15.46 -5.39 -6.76
CA GLN A 299 -16.93 -5.31 -6.72
C GLN A 299 -17.56 -5.33 -8.12
N VAL A 300 -16.98 -4.61 -9.09
CA VAL A 300 -17.43 -4.64 -10.48
C VAL A 300 -17.28 -6.05 -11.03
N ARG A 301 -16.13 -6.71 -10.82
CA ARG A 301 -15.91 -8.07 -11.32
C ARG A 301 -16.94 -9.04 -10.78
N GLU A 302 -17.12 -9.06 -9.45
CA GLU A 302 -18.14 -9.89 -8.78
C GLU A 302 -19.54 -9.66 -9.38
N THR A 303 -19.93 -8.39 -9.50
CA THR A 303 -21.24 -8.00 -10.01
C THR A 303 -21.46 -8.41 -11.47
N CYS A 304 -20.48 -8.17 -12.34
CA CYS A 304 -20.57 -8.53 -13.74
C CYS A 304 -20.62 -10.05 -13.95
N LEU A 305 -19.83 -10.82 -13.18
CA LEU A 305 -19.90 -12.28 -13.23
C LEU A 305 -21.26 -12.81 -12.78
N ALA A 306 -21.79 -12.27 -11.68
CA ALA A 306 -23.13 -12.63 -11.20
C ALA A 306 -24.23 -12.30 -12.23
N ALA A 307 -24.02 -11.25 -13.03
CA ALA A 307 -24.90 -10.86 -14.13
C ALA A 307 -24.69 -11.68 -15.44
N GLY A 308 -23.75 -12.63 -15.45
CA GLY A 308 -23.52 -13.54 -16.57
C GLY A 308 -22.31 -13.21 -17.46
N ALA A 309 -21.45 -12.26 -17.06
CA ALA A 309 -20.23 -11.96 -17.80
C ALA A 309 -19.25 -13.13 -17.82
N GLN A 310 -18.56 -13.31 -18.95
CA GLN A 310 -17.52 -14.34 -19.06
C GLN A 310 -16.24 -13.85 -18.37
N ALA A 311 -15.71 -14.64 -17.43
CA ALA A 311 -14.56 -14.22 -16.63
C ALA A 311 -13.30 -13.88 -17.44
N HIS A 312 -13.03 -14.62 -18.51
CA HIS A 312 -11.90 -14.35 -19.41
C HIS A 312 -12.07 -13.05 -20.22
N ARG A 313 -13.28 -12.46 -20.24
CA ARG A 313 -13.58 -11.17 -20.87
C ARG A 313 -13.57 -10.01 -19.88
N PHE A 314 -13.20 -10.26 -18.63
CA PHE A 314 -13.00 -9.21 -17.62
C PHE A 314 -11.51 -8.93 -17.43
N VAL A 315 -11.09 -7.74 -17.84
CA VAL A 315 -9.69 -7.29 -17.79
C VAL A 315 -9.62 -6.02 -16.96
N ALA A 316 -8.65 -5.92 -16.05
CA ALA A 316 -8.57 -4.76 -15.17
C ALA A 316 -7.14 -4.39 -14.79
N GLU A 317 -6.96 -3.14 -14.42
CA GLU A 317 -5.72 -2.63 -13.81
C GLU A 317 -6.02 -1.84 -12.55
N ALA A 318 -5.38 -2.21 -11.44
CA ALA A 318 -5.60 -1.54 -10.17
C ALA A 318 -4.52 -0.48 -9.93
N PHE A 319 -4.95 0.75 -9.66
CA PHE A 319 -4.07 1.80 -9.19
C PHE A 319 -3.83 1.56 -7.71
N VAL A 320 -2.73 0.87 -7.42
CA VAL A 320 -2.16 0.83 -6.08
C VAL A 320 -1.08 1.90 -5.98
N PRO A 321 -0.86 2.48 -4.79
CA PRO A 321 0.35 3.24 -4.52
C PRO A 321 1.56 2.42 -5.00
N SER A 322 2.24 2.93 -6.03
CA SER A 322 3.44 2.29 -6.56
C SER A 322 4.61 2.81 -5.75
N GLY A 323 5.20 1.94 -4.94
CA GLY A 323 6.49 2.13 -4.28
C GLY A 323 7.15 0.77 -4.16
N ALA A 324 7.90 0.37 -5.19
CA ALA A 324 9.02 -0.52 -4.96
C ALA A 324 10.17 0.41 -4.58
N LEU A 325 10.19 0.81 -3.32
CA LEU A 325 11.26 1.64 -2.79
C LEU A 325 12.50 0.76 -2.74
N THR A 326 13.27 0.83 -3.81
CA THR A 326 14.67 0.44 -3.73
C THR A 326 15.30 1.46 -2.78
N PRO A 327 16.13 1.00 -1.84
CA PRO A 327 16.78 1.80 -0.84
C PRO A 327 17.11 3.25 -1.24
N THR A 328 16.43 4.24 -0.64
CA THR A 328 16.82 5.66 -0.71
C THR A 328 18.31 5.80 -0.42
N ASP A 329 18.98 6.86 -0.89
CA ASP A 329 20.40 7.13 -0.58
C ASP A 329 20.72 7.13 0.94
N SER A 330 19.69 7.17 1.82
CA SER A 330 19.77 6.94 3.28
C SER A 330 20.05 5.48 3.70
N LEU A 331 19.99 4.52 2.79
CA LEU A 331 20.36 3.13 3.05
C LEU A 331 21.83 2.82 2.83
N LYS A 332 22.59 3.74 2.21
CA LYS A 332 24.05 3.70 2.22
C LYS A 332 24.62 4.05 3.60
N THR A 333 23.83 4.65 4.49
CA THR A 333 24.20 4.95 5.87
C THR A 333 23.72 3.92 6.88
N LEU A 334 22.80 3.01 6.51
CA LEU A 334 22.36 1.96 7.42
C LEU A 334 23.51 0.99 7.71
N HIS A 335 23.65 0.63 8.97
CA HIS A 335 24.60 -0.39 9.36
C HIS A 335 24.21 -1.75 8.72
N PRO A 336 25.10 -2.40 7.93
CA PRO A 336 24.72 -3.50 7.03
C PRO A 336 24.27 -4.80 7.71
N VAL A 337 24.53 -4.92 9.01
CA VAL A 337 24.11 -6.06 9.85
C VAL A 337 22.99 -5.63 10.80
N LEU A 338 23.31 -4.70 11.70
CA LEU A 338 22.37 -4.21 12.72
C LEU A 338 21.14 -3.49 12.15
N GLU A 339 21.19 -2.83 10.99
CA GLU A 339 20.05 -2.06 10.46
C GLU A 339 19.59 -2.61 9.11
N LYS A 340 19.72 -3.93 8.95
CA LYS A 340 19.27 -4.60 7.75
C LYS A 340 17.73 -4.58 7.68
N VAL A 341 17.25 -4.16 6.53
CA VAL A 341 15.82 -4.10 6.19
C VAL A 341 15.49 -5.05 5.04
N GLY A 342 14.21 -5.36 4.85
CA GLY A 342 13.73 -6.21 3.79
C GLY A 342 13.57 -5.49 2.45
N PRO A 343 13.25 -6.24 1.38
CA PRO A 343 13.18 -5.72 0.02
C PRO A 343 11.98 -4.81 -0.24
N ARG A 344 11.02 -4.70 0.69
CA ARG A 344 9.90 -3.77 0.62
C ARG A 344 10.14 -2.51 1.45
N TYR A 345 11.18 -2.47 2.28
CA TYR A 345 11.41 -1.38 3.22
C TYR A 345 11.41 -0.03 2.52
N SER A 346 10.75 0.93 3.16
CA SER A 346 10.70 2.28 2.66
C SER A 346 10.32 3.28 3.72
N GLN A 347 10.93 4.46 3.71
CA GLN A 347 10.60 5.51 4.66
C GLN A 347 9.12 5.92 4.57
N ASP A 348 8.58 6.07 3.35
CA ASP A 348 7.16 6.41 3.15
C ASP A 348 6.21 5.34 3.69
N GLY A 349 6.54 4.06 3.47
CA GLY A 349 5.75 2.93 3.99
C GLY A 349 5.78 2.86 5.52
N MET A 350 6.95 3.10 6.12
CA MET A 350 7.09 3.20 7.57
C MET A 350 6.32 4.39 8.14
N LEU A 351 6.37 5.57 7.50
CA LEU A 351 5.61 6.77 7.92
C LEU A 351 4.09 6.53 7.83
N ALA A 352 3.63 5.91 6.74
CA ALA A 352 2.21 5.59 6.56
C ALA A 352 1.73 4.56 7.60
N ALA A 353 2.54 3.54 7.89
CA ALA A 353 2.25 2.55 8.93
C ALA A 353 2.20 3.19 10.32
N ARG A 354 3.15 4.08 10.64
CA ARG A 354 3.14 4.88 11.87
C ARG A 354 1.87 5.73 11.96
N GLU A 355 1.55 6.53 10.95
CA GLU A 355 0.37 7.41 10.96
C GLU A 355 -0.94 6.62 11.17
N GLN A 356 -1.05 5.46 10.52
CA GLN A 356 -2.21 4.59 10.69
C GLN A 356 -2.28 3.98 12.10
N THR A 357 -1.12 3.65 12.70
CA THR A 357 -1.04 3.14 14.08
C THR A 357 -1.41 4.22 15.10
N VAL A 358 -0.97 5.47 14.91
CA VAL A 358 -1.36 6.63 15.72
C VAL A 358 -2.89 6.82 15.68
N ARG A 359 -3.50 6.75 14.49
CA ARG A 359 -4.97 6.83 14.35
C ARG A 359 -5.68 5.67 15.04
N ALA A 360 -5.12 4.47 14.96
CA ALA A 360 -5.69 3.30 15.62
C ALA A 360 -5.63 3.43 17.14
N LEU A 361 -4.48 3.87 17.68
CA LEU A 361 -4.31 4.14 19.10
C LEU A 361 -5.32 5.18 19.61
N ALA A 362 -5.51 6.28 18.87
CA ALA A 362 -6.53 7.28 19.22
C ALA A 362 -7.95 6.68 19.22
N ALA A 363 -8.30 5.87 18.22
CA ALA A 363 -9.61 5.22 18.13
C ALA A 363 -9.83 4.17 19.24
N ILE A 364 -8.78 3.47 19.66
CA ILE A 364 -8.81 2.51 20.77
C ILE A 364 -8.96 3.24 22.11
N ALA A 365 -8.17 4.30 22.31
CA ALA A 365 -8.23 5.10 23.53
C ALA A 365 -9.61 5.73 23.76
N ASP A 366 -10.25 6.24 22.70
CA ASP A 366 -11.61 6.82 22.78
C ASP A 366 -12.69 5.78 23.17
N GLN A 367 -12.43 4.50 22.90
CA GLN A 367 -13.33 3.41 23.24
C GLN A 367 -13.12 2.84 24.65
N LEU A 368 -12.01 3.16 25.32
CA LEU A 368 -11.74 2.71 26.69
C LEU A 368 -12.74 3.33 27.67
N LYS A 369 -13.34 2.49 28.52
CA LYS A 369 -14.39 2.93 29.47
C LYS A 369 -14.14 2.38 30.87
N VAL A 370 -14.39 3.21 31.88
CA VAL A 370 -14.37 2.79 33.29
C VAL A 370 -15.28 1.58 33.48
N GLY A 371 -14.75 0.54 34.12
CA GLY A 371 -15.40 -0.74 34.35
C GLY A 371 -15.06 -1.82 33.31
N MET A 372 -14.47 -1.47 32.18
CA MET A 372 -13.97 -2.42 31.17
C MET A 372 -12.82 -3.25 31.77
N THR A 373 -12.83 -4.57 31.55
CA THR A 373 -11.70 -5.42 31.92
C THR A 373 -10.57 -5.32 30.90
N THR A 374 -9.35 -5.62 31.31
CA THR A 374 -8.20 -5.69 30.41
C THR A 374 -8.46 -6.59 29.20
N ALA A 375 -9.08 -7.76 29.41
CA ALA A 375 -9.46 -8.66 28.32
C ALA A 375 -10.45 -8.02 27.33
N GLN A 376 -11.48 -7.32 27.83
CA GLN A 376 -12.45 -6.63 26.97
C GLN A 376 -11.79 -5.50 26.15
N ALA A 377 -10.83 -4.80 26.73
CA ALA A 377 -10.09 -3.76 26.04
C ALA A 377 -9.20 -4.33 24.92
N LEU A 378 -8.52 -5.45 25.18
CA LEU A 378 -7.72 -6.17 24.19
C LEU A 378 -8.59 -6.68 23.02
N ASP A 379 -9.74 -7.28 23.32
CA ASP A 379 -10.70 -7.75 22.30
C ASP A 379 -11.20 -6.58 21.44
N MET A 380 -11.56 -5.46 22.06
CA MET A 380 -12.00 -4.24 21.36
C MET A 380 -10.88 -3.65 20.48
N ALA A 381 -9.65 -3.62 20.98
CA ALA A 381 -8.51 -3.12 20.23
C ALA A 381 -8.20 -3.98 19.01
N SER A 382 -8.25 -5.31 19.17
CA SER A 382 -8.11 -6.27 18.07
C SER A 382 -9.17 -6.04 16.98
N GLN A 383 -10.45 -5.89 17.36
CA GLN A 383 -11.54 -5.59 16.42
C GLN A 383 -11.34 -4.25 15.70
N THR A 384 -10.87 -3.22 16.42
CA THR A 384 -10.59 -1.89 15.85
C THR A 384 -9.48 -1.97 14.80
N LEU A 385 -8.36 -2.62 15.13
CA LEU A 385 -7.24 -2.80 14.19
C LEU A 385 -7.67 -3.58 12.95
N GLN A 386 -8.45 -4.65 13.12
CA GLN A 386 -8.97 -5.44 12.00
C GLN A 386 -9.90 -4.61 11.11
N ALA A 387 -10.82 -3.82 11.69
CA ALA A 387 -11.72 -2.95 10.94
C ALA A 387 -10.97 -1.86 10.16
N MET A 388 -9.84 -1.39 10.69
CA MET A 388 -8.95 -0.43 10.04
C MET A 388 -8.05 -1.05 8.96
N GLY A 389 -8.09 -2.38 8.79
CA GLY A 389 -7.38 -3.10 7.74
C GLY A 389 -5.98 -3.58 8.11
N ALA A 390 -5.66 -3.73 9.40
CA ALA A 390 -4.41 -4.33 9.84
C ALA A 390 -4.37 -5.79 9.37
N SER A 391 -3.23 -6.22 8.82
CA SER A 391 -3.10 -7.57 8.27
C SER A 391 -2.75 -8.64 9.31
N HIS A 392 -2.00 -8.25 10.34
CA HIS A 392 -1.63 -9.02 11.54
C HIS A 392 -0.90 -8.07 12.50
N THR A 393 -0.42 -8.58 13.63
CA THR A 393 0.43 -7.83 14.57
C THR A 393 1.81 -8.49 14.65
N TRP A 394 2.88 -7.69 14.63
CA TRP A 394 4.25 -8.21 14.71
C TRP A 394 4.72 -8.43 16.16
N HIS A 395 4.14 -7.72 17.13
CA HIS A 395 4.04 -8.13 18.54
C HIS A 395 2.59 -8.02 19.04
N PRO A 396 2.23 -8.71 20.14
CA PRO A 396 0.90 -8.59 20.73
C PRO A 396 0.53 -7.15 21.08
N THR A 397 -0.75 -6.79 20.92
CA THR A 397 -1.30 -5.56 21.51
C THR A 397 -1.20 -5.63 23.03
N TYR A 398 -0.64 -4.60 23.64
CA TYR A 398 -0.55 -4.47 25.09
C TYR A 398 -1.47 -3.37 25.58
N ILE A 399 -2.43 -3.74 26.43
CA ILE A 399 -3.24 -2.78 27.19
C ILE A 399 -3.10 -3.11 28.67
N ARG A 400 -2.66 -2.14 29.48
CA ARG A 400 -2.39 -2.34 30.91
C ARG A 400 -3.03 -1.25 31.73
N PHE A 401 -3.73 -1.59 32.82
CA PHE A 401 -4.45 -0.64 33.68
C PHE A 401 -3.82 -0.53 35.08
N GLY A 402 -3.72 0.69 35.60
CA GLY A 402 -3.13 1.07 36.89
C GLY A 402 -1.88 0.26 37.24
N ASP A 403 -1.92 -0.54 38.31
CA ASP A 403 -0.76 -1.32 38.79
C ASP A 403 -0.08 -2.22 37.74
N ASP A 404 -0.77 -2.57 36.64
CA ASP A 404 -0.16 -3.36 35.58
C ASP A 404 0.70 -2.51 34.63
N THR A 405 0.65 -1.18 34.68
CA THR A 405 1.45 -0.31 33.79
C THR A 405 2.94 -0.31 34.11
N ILE A 406 3.36 -0.78 35.29
CA ILE A 406 4.78 -0.99 35.62
C ILE A 406 5.32 -2.34 35.13
N ARG A 407 4.45 -3.23 34.63
CA ARG A 407 4.87 -4.54 34.16
C ARG A 407 5.42 -4.42 32.75
N THR A 408 6.35 -5.29 32.39
CA THR A 408 6.86 -5.49 31.03
C THR A 408 6.05 -6.59 30.33
N PRO A 409 6.13 -6.72 28.98
CA PRO A 409 5.46 -7.79 28.23
C PRO A 409 5.65 -9.21 28.78
N ARG A 410 6.80 -9.50 29.40
CA ARG A 410 7.15 -10.84 29.91
C ARG A 410 6.51 -11.17 31.27
N GLN A 411 6.00 -10.18 32.00
CA GLN A 411 5.57 -10.34 33.39
C GLN A 411 4.07 -10.70 33.53
N GLY A 412 3.33 -10.76 32.43
CA GLY A 412 1.90 -11.09 32.42
C GLY A 412 1.03 -10.04 33.13
N ILE A 413 -0.26 -10.03 32.81
CA ILE A 413 -1.24 -9.08 33.38
C ILE A 413 -2.46 -9.82 33.90
N ASP A 414 -3.26 -9.18 34.75
CA ASP A 414 -4.56 -9.73 35.15
C ASP A 414 -5.64 -9.40 34.09
N PRO A 415 -6.14 -10.38 33.32
CA PRO A 415 -7.14 -10.13 32.29
C PRO A 415 -8.49 -9.64 32.85
N GLN A 416 -8.76 -9.90 34.13
CA GLN A 416 -10.00 -9.50 34.81
C GLN A 416 -9.89 -8.14 35.51
N ARG A 417 -8.69 -7.54 35.52
CA ARG A 417 -8.50 -6.21 36.09
C ARG A 417 -9.38 -5.20 35.36
N LYS A 418 -10.18 -4.44 36.10
CA LYS A 418 -11.04 -3.39 35.55
C LYS A 418 -10.38 -2.03 35.58
N LEU A 419 -10.58 -1.26 34.52
CA LEU A 419 -10.23 0.16 34.45
C LEU A 419 -11.08 0.96 35.46
N ARG A 420 -10.42 1.69 36.36
CA ARG A 420 -11.07 2.53 37.39
C ARG A 420 -11.18 3.97 36.93
N ALA A 421 -12.04 4.75 37.60
CA ALA A 421 -12.28 6.15 37.27
C ALA A 421 -11.06 7.07 37.44
N THR A 422 -10.06 6.65 38.22
CA THR A 422 -8.83 7.40 38.50
C THR A 422 -7.58 6.63 38.08
N ASP A 423 -7.68 5.66 37.16
CA ASP A 423 -6.56 4.82 36.73
C ASP A 423 -5.65 5.51 35.69
N ILE A 424 -4.50 4.90 35.43
CA ILE A 424 -3.62 5.17 34.30
C ILE A 424 -3.66 3.95 33.37
N ALA A 425 -3.60 4.15 32.06
CA ALA A 425 -3.69 3.08 31.07
C ALA A 425 -2.60 3.20 30.02
N VAL A 426 -1.85 2.14 29.80
CA VAL A 426 -0.90 2.04 28.68
C VAL A 426 -1.59 1.31 27.53
N VAL A 427 -1.46 1.82 26.31
CA VAL A 427 -1.85 1.16 25.07
C VAL A 427 -0.64 1.17 24.15
N ASP A 428 -0.22 -0.01 23.71
CA ASP A 428 1.00 -0.24 22.92
C ASP A 428 0.63 -1.23 21.79
N LEU A 429 0.90 -0.81 20.54
CA LEU A 429 0.33 -1.38 19.33
C LEU A 429 1.41 -1.72 18.30
N GLY A 430 1.43 -2.99 17.89
CA GLY A 430 2.30 -3.50 16.81
C GLY A 430 1.62 -3.99 15.53
N PRO A 431 0.64 -3.28 14.92
CA PRO A 431 -0.05 -3.75 13.73
C PRO A 431 0.86 -3.70 12.49
N VAL A 432 0.56 -4.55 11.50
CA VAL A 432 1.22 -4.53 10.19
C VAL A 432 0.28 -3.99 9.13
N TRP A 433 0.64 -2.85 8.56
CA TRP A 433 -0.10 -2.12 7.53
C TRP A 433 0.60 -2.25 6.19
N ASP A 434 -0.06 -2.89 5.21
CA ASP A 434 0.48 -3.04 3.85
C ASP A 434 1.92 -3.62 3.78
N GLY A 435 2.25 -4.49 4.73
CA GLY A 435 3.57 -5.13 4.85
C GLY A 435 4.63 -4.29 5.57
N TYR A 436 4.27 -3.18 6.20
CA TYR A 436 5.13 -2.37 7.07
C TYR A 436 4.69 -2.52 8.52
N GLU A 437 5.66 -2.66 9.41
CA GLU A 437 5.41 -2.70 10.84
C GLU A 437 5.06 -1.29 11.30
N GLY A 438 3.86 -1.15 11.87
CA GLY A 438 3.49 0.00 12.66
C GLY A 438 3.83 -0.28 14.11
N ASP A 439 4.42 0.71 14.77
CA ASP A 439 4.79 0.62 16.17
C ASP A 439 4.58 1.98 16.82
N TYR A 440 3.64 2.03 17.76
CA TYR A 440 3.25 3.26 18.44
C TYR A 440 2.40 2.95 19.68
N GLY A 441 2.73 3.62 20.76
CA GLY A 441 2.18 3.35 22.07
C GLY A 441 2.25 4.59 22.94
N ASP A 442 1.23 4.78 23.78
CA ASP A 442 1.11 5.93 24.67
C ASP A 442 0.32 5.60 25.94
N THR A 443 0.31 6.55 26.87
CA THR A 443 -0.33 6.44 28.17
C THR A 443 -1.44 7.46 28.37
N PHE A 444 -2.58 6.98 28.88
CA PHE A 444 -3.80 7.74 29.11
C PHE A 444 -4.13 7.80 30.60
N VAL A 445 -4.54 8.98 31.08
CA VAL A 445 -4.96 9.19 32.46
C VAL A 445 -6.47 9.31 32.53
N PHE A 446 -7.10 8.53 33.40
CA PHE A 446 -8.53 8.61 33.69
C PHE A 446 -8.73 9.36 35.01
N GLY A 447 -9.67 10.32 35.02
CA GLY A 447 -9.99 11.14 36.19
C GLY A 447 -8.84 12.05 36.64
N GLU A 448 -8.96 12.61 37.84
CA GLU A 448 -7.95 13.47 38.43
C GLU A 448 -7.08 12.68 39.41
N HIS A 449 -5.81 12.46 39.06
CA HIS A 449 -4.80 11.92 39.96
C HIS A 449 -3.45 12.58 39.67
N SER A 450 -2.96 13.41 40.59
CA SER A 450 -1.79 14.27 40.36
C SER A 450 -0.52 13.48 39.99
N LEU A 451 -0.33 12.29 40.57
CA LEU A 451 0.82 11.44 40.25
C LEU A 451 0.72 10.80 38.86
N HIS A 452 -0.48 10.50 38.35
CA HIS A 452 -0.63 9.95 36.99
C HIS A 452 -0.30 11.00 35.94
N GLY A 453 -0.82 12.22 36.11
CA GLY A 453 -0.47 13.36 35.24
C GLY A 453 1.02 13.71 35.30
N ALA A 454 1.63 13.67 36.48
CA ALA A 454 3.07 13.89 36.62
C ALA A 454 3.91 12.79 35.93
N CYS A 455 3.45 11.53 35.95
CA CYS A 455 4.12 10.41 35.29
C CYS A 455 4.11 10.57 33.76
N VAL A 456 2.94 10.83 33.16
CA VAL A 456 2.80 11.02 31.71
C VAL A 456 3.56 12.26 31.23
N LYS A 457 3.52 13.35 31.99
CA LYS A 457 4.32 14.53 31.67
C LYS A 457 5.82 14.22 31.66
N ALA A 458 6.33 13.58 32.72
CA ALA A 458 7.75 13.23 32.79
C ALA A 458 8.14 12.23 31.69
N LEU A 459 7.25 11.30 31.33
CA LEU A 459 7.45 10.34 30.25
C LEU A 459 7.74 11.03 28.91
N HIS A 460 6.85 11.94 28.47
CA HIS A 460 7.04 12.65 27.21
C HIS A 460 8.24 13.60 27.25
N GLU A 461 8.52 14.25 28.38
CA GLU A 461 9.75 15.05 28.55
C GLU A 461 11.02 14.20 28.42
N VAL A 462 11.08 13.04 29.07
CA VAL A 462 12.23 12.11 28.95
C VAL A 462 12.38 11.61 27.52
N PHE A 463 11.27 11.26 26.85
CA PHE A 463 11.30 10.85 25.45
C PHE A 463 11.83 11.95 24.54
N ASP A 464 11.29 13.17 24.63
CA ASP A 464 11.68 14.29 23.77
C ASP A 464 13.15 14.68 23.99
N GLU A 465 13.61 14.72 25.25
CA GLU A 465 15.01 14.98 25.57
C GLU A 465 15.93 13.87 25.02
N THR A 466 15.51 12.61 25.09
CA THR A 466 16.27 11.46 24.57
C THR A 466 16.32 11.49 23.04
N ARG A 467 15.21 11.81 22.36
CA ARG A 467 15.18 12.03 20.90
C ARG A 467 16.06 13.22 20.49
N SER A 468 16.06 14.31 21.27
CA SER A 468 16.97 15.44 21.05
C SER A 468 18.44 15.05 21.24
N ALA A 469 18.73 14.15 22.20
CA ALA A 469 20.05 13.57 22.37
C ALA A 469 20.48 12.72 21.17
N TRP A 470 19.56 11.96 20.58
CA TRP A 470 19.82 11.22 19.35
C TRP A 470 20.24 12.12 18.18
N HIS A 471 19.63 13.31 18.01
CA HIS A 471 20.08 14.29 17.01
C HIS A 471 21.52 14.80 17.22
N ARG A 472 22.08 14.66 18.43
CA ARG A 472 23.49 14.97 18.72
C ARG A 472 24.45 13.82 18.39
N GLY A 473 23.94 12.69 17.90
CA GLY A 473 24.74 11.54 17.47
C GLY A 473 25.07 10.55 18.58
N LEU A 474 24.21 10.41 19.59
CA LEU A 474 24.39 9.39 20.63
C LEU A 474 24.09 7.98 20.09
N THR A 475 24.87 6.99 20.54
CA THR A 475 24.60 5.58 20.26
C THR A 475 23.37 5.08 21.00
N GLY A 476 22.80 3.94 20.58
CA GLY A 476 21.66 3.34 21.26
C GLY A 476 21.88 3.13 22.77
N ARG A 477 23.07 2.64 23.16
CA ARG A 477 23.45 2.52 24.58
C ARG A 477 23.51 3.87 25.29
N GLU A 478 24.14 4.86 24.68
CA GLU A 478 24.25 6.23 25.24
C GLU A 478 22.87 6.90 25.36
N LEU A 479 21.93 6.62 24.46
CA LEU A 479 20.56 7.10 24.56
C LEU A 479 19.84 6.59 25.80
N TYR A 480 20.00 5.31 26.14
CA TYR A 480 19.38 4.75 27.35
C TYR A 480 20.10 5.20 28.63
N ASP A 481 21.42 5.41 28.59
CA ASP A 481 22.14 6.05 29.68
C ASP A 481 21.61 7.49 29.90
N PHE A 482 21.40 8.24 28.82
CA PHE A 482 20.82 9.57 28.88
C PHE A 482 19.37 9.57 29.40
N ALA A 483 18.53 8.67 28.89
CA ALA A 483 17.13 8.53 29.32
C ALA A 483 17.04 8.17 30.81
N GLU A 484 17.91 7.29 31.30
CA GLU A 484 17.97 6.90 32.72
C GLU A 484 18.34 8.09 33.61
N HIS A 485 19.35 8.89 33.23
CA HIS A 485 19.70 10.10 33.95
C HIS A 485 18.57 11.14 33.91
N SER A 486 17.92 11.34 32.75
CA SER A 486 16.79 12.25 32.62
C SER A 486 15.62 11.84 33.52
N ALA A 487 15.25 10.55 33.51
CA ALA A 487 14.20 10.00 34.36
C ALA A 487 14.51 10.19 35.86
N LEU A 488 15.74 9.86 36.28
CA LEU A 488 16.17 10.02 37.67
C LEU A 488 16.13 11.48 38.12
N SER A 489 16.54 12.42 37.26
CA SER A 489 16.48 13.86 37.56
C SER A 489 15.06 14.37 37.80
N LYS A 490 14.06 13.68 37.22
CA LYS A 490 12.63 13.97 37.36
C LYS A 490 11.95 13.13 38.45
N GLY A 491 12.70 12.31 39.18
CA GLY A 491 12.20 11.47 40.28
C GLY A 491 11.57 10.14 39.86
N TRP A 492 11.81 9.69 38.62
CA TRP A 492 11.28 8.44 38.07
C TRP A 492 12.40 7.44 37.79
N ARG A 493 12.05 6.15 37.75
CA ARG A 493 12.97 5.08 37.34
C ARG A 493 12.64 4.64 35.92
N LEU A 494 13.65 4.58 35.05
CA LEU A 494 13.52 3.97 33.73
C LEU A 494 13.48 2.44 33.86
N GLU A 495 12.53 1.76 33.21
CA GLU A 495 12.59 0.30 33.05
C GLU A 495 13.46 -0.04 31.84
N ARG A 496 14.77 -0.07 32.05
CA ARG A 496 15.77 -0.23 30.98
C ARG A 496 15.67 -1.55 30.20
N ASN A 497 15.02 -2.58 30.76
CA ASN A 497 14.89 -3.86 30.06
C ASN A 497 13.82 -3.85 28.96
N LEU A 498 12.90 -2.87 29.01
CA LEU A 498 11.95 -2.56 27.96
C LEU A 498 12.56 -1.44 27.12
N ALA A 499 13.48 -1.86 26.25
CA ALA A 499 14.17 -0.99 25.34
C ALA A 499 13.65 -1.24 23.93
N GLY A 500 13.54 -0.14 23.20
CA GLY A 500 13.24 -0.05 21.79
C GLY A 500 14.01 -1.05 20.95
N HIS A 501 13.43 -1.37 19.82
CA HIS A 501 13.98 -2.35 18.89
C HIS A 501 13.93 -1.79 17.47
N ARG A 502 14.30 -2.64 16.53
CA ARG A 502 14.23 -2.30 15.12
C ARG A 502 12.82 -2.43 14.60
N ILE A 503 12.56 -1.70 13.53
CA ILE A 503 11.31 -1.73 12.81
C ILE A 503 11.61 -1.66 11.31
N ALA A 504 10.84 -2.40 10.50
CA ALA A 504 11.06 -2.43 9.06
C ALA A 504 9.79 -2.80 8.27
N ASP A 505 9.96 -3.11 6.99
CA ASP A 505 9.00 -3.97 6.31
C ASP A 505 8.96 -5.33 7.01
N PHE A 506 7.74 -5.80 7.26
CA PHE A 506 7.52 -7.00 8.05
C PHE A 506 8.08 -8.25 7.35
N PRO A 507 8.77 -9.16 8.06
CA PRO A 507 9.13 -9.11 9.49
C PRO A 507 10.58 -8.68 9.74
N HIS A 508 10.82 -7.66 10.58
CA HIS A 508 12.18 -7.25 10.96
C HIS A 508 12.91 -8.33 11.79
N ALA A 509 12.16 -9.19 12.49
CA ALA A 509 12.69 -10.26 13.34
C ALA A 509 13.58 -11.26 12.56
N LEU A 510 13.46 -11.31 11.23
CA LEU A 510 14.32 -12.13 10.36
C LEU A 510 15.77 -11.66 10.32
N PHE A 511 16.04 -10.40 10.70
CA PHE A 511 17.36 -9.80 10.57
C PHE A 511 18.11 -9.73 11.91
N GLY A 512 17.49 -10.08 13.05
CA GLY A 512 18.06 -9.90 14.41
C GLY A 512 17.04 -9.41 15.44
N GLN A 513 17.41 -9.46 16.72
CA GLN A 513 16.58 -9.09 17.88
C GLN A 513 17.32 -8.11 18.82
N ASP A 514 18.26 -7.35 18.26
CA ASP A 514 19.09 -6.41 19.02
C ASP A 514 18.22 -5.32 19.66
N LYS A 515 18.50 -5.02 20.93
CA LYS A 515 17.83 -3.93 21.63
C LYS A 515 18.58 -2.63 21.41
N LEU A 516 17.84 -1.55 21.22
CA LEU A 516 18.38 -0.21 21.05
C LEU A 516 19.30 0.17 22.23
N ALA A 517 18.96 -0.21 23.47
CA ALA A 517 19.78 0.06 24.64
C ALA A 517 21.16 -0.65 24.67
N GLU A 518 21.40 -1.59 23.75
CA GLU A 518 22.59 -2.44 23.71
C GLU A 518 23.46 -2.17 22.45
N VAL A 519 22.95 -1.42 21.46
CA VAL A 519 23.71 -1.14 20.23
C VAL A 519 24.69 0.01 20.40
N GLU A 520 25.90 -0.17 19.86
CA GLU A 520 27.01 0.79 19.89
C GLU A 520 27.07 1.68 18.63
N ILE A 521 26.03 1.64 17.80
CA ILE A 521 25.88 2.53 16.63
C ILE A 521 24.96 3.69 16.97
N VAL A 522 25.13 4.81 16.27
CA VAL A 522 24.10 5.86 16.21
C VAL A 522 22.92 5.30 15.43
N PRO A 523 21.73 5.17 16.04
CA PRO A 523 20.57 4.58 15.38
C PRO A 523 20.16 5.41 14.17
N SER A 524 19.87 4.76 13.06
CA SER A 524 19.37 5.42 11.87
C SER A 524 17.89 5.76 12.01
N GLU A 525 17.48 6.87 11.40
CA GLU A 525 16.07 7.26 11.32
C GLU A 525 15.23 6.19 10.63
N MET A 526 13.96 6.08 11.01
CA MET A 526 12.94 5.22 10.39
C MET A 526 13.17 3.69 10.50
N VAL A 527 14.24 3.24 11.16
CA VAL A 527 14.58 1.81 11.33
C VAL A 527 14.60 1.38 12.81
N TRP A 528 14.51 2.33 13.73
CA TRP A 528 14.48 2.09 15.17
C TRP A 528 13.31 2.80 15.82
N VAL A 529 12.75 2.13 16.83
CA VAL A 529 11.75 2.68 17.73
C VAL A 529 12.44 3.03 19.04
N LEU A 530 12.15 4.21 19.58
CA LEU A 530 12.54 4.56 20.93
C LEU A 530 11.38 4.20 21.85
N GLU A 531 11.62 3.36 22.85
CA GLU A 531 10.65 3.04 23.89
C GLU A 531 11.11 3.63 25.22
N ILE A 532 10.24 4.35 25.90
CA ILE A 532 10.49 4.83 27.26
C ILE A 532 9.37 4.30 28.15
N GLN A 533 9.76 3.50 29.16
CA GLN A 533 8.87 3.15 30.25
C GLN A 533 9.39 3.76 31.56
N LEU A 534 8.58 4.60 32.19
CA LEU A 534 8.86 5.14 33.52
C LEU A 534 8.06 4.40 34.58
N CYS A 535 8.68 4.17 35.73
CA CYS A 535 8.06 3.62 36.92
C CYS A 535 8.29 4.57 38.10
N HIS A 536 7.27 4.77 38.93
CA HIS A 536 7.43 5.44 40.21
C HIS A 536 8.37 4.63 41.12
N PRO A 537 9.25 5.27 41.91
CA PRO A 537 10.24 4.56 42.73
C PRO A 537 9.62 3.67 43.81
N THR A 538 8.41 3.99 44.30
CA THR A 538 7.78 3.30 45.44
C THR A 538 6.31 2.93 45.25
N GLN A 539 5.67 3.35 44.15
CA GLN A 539 4.25 3.13 43.91
C GLN A 539 4.08 2.32 42.61
N PRO A 540 3.03 1.50 42.47
CA PRO A 540 2.78 0.73 41.26
C PRO A 540 2.18 1.61 40.16
N ILE A 541 2.86 2.70 39.83
CA ILE A 541 2.45 3.65 38.79
C ILE A 541 3.56 3.66 37.74
N GLY A 542 3.19 3.30 36.51
CA GLY A 542 4.07 3.40 35.36
C GLY A 542 3.37 4.04 34.17
N ALA A 543 4.19 4.51 33.23
CA ALA A 543 3.74 5.06 31.97
C ALA A 543 4.73 4.64 30.88
N PHE A 544 4.24 4.50 29.66
CA PHE A 544 4.95 4.01 28.50
C PHE A 544 4.63 4.87 27.29
N PHE A 545 5.66 5.23 26.53
CA PHE A 545 5.52 5.90 25.25
C PHE A 545 6.59 5.38 24.31
N GLU A 546 6.19 5.10 23.08
CA GLU A 546 7.09 4.70 22.02
C GLU A 546 6.76 5.41 20.73
N ASP A 547 7.79 5.64 19.93
CA ASP A 547 7.64 6.13 18.58
C ASP A 547 8.89 5.82 17.76
N ILE A 548 8.72 5.77 16.44
CA ILE A 548 9.83 5.64 15.50
C ILE A 548 10.74 6.88 15.64
N LEU A 549 12.06 6.65 15.64
CA LEU A 549 13.04 7.74 15.56
C LEU A 549 12.95 8.42 14.18
N ILE A 550 12.40 9.63 14.17
CA ILE A 550 12.20 10.44 12.96
C ILE A 550 12.94 11.78 13.08
N GLY A 551 13.62 12.19 12.01
CA GLY A 551 14.26 13.51 11.91
C GLY A 551 13.25 14.65 12.03
N GLU A 552 13.66 15.80 12.58
CA GLU A 552 12.85 17.03 12.44
C GLU A 552 12.70 17.37 10.96
N ALA A 553 11.49 17.75 10.54
CA ALA A 553 11.26 18.31 9.21
C ALA A 553 12.21 19.51 9.05
N LYS A 554 13.23 19.37 8.19
CA LYS A 554 14.12 20.49 7.86
C LYS A 554 13.22 21.63 7.38
N GLY A 555 13.12 22.68 8.19
CA GLY A 555 12.31 23.84 7.89
C GLY A 555 12.68 24.41 6.53
N VAL A 556 11.64 24.56 5.69
CA VAL A 556 11.48 25.40 4.49
C VAL A 556 12.71 25.65 3.63
#